data_AF-A0A3E0PUY2-F1
#
_entry.id   AF-A0A3E0PUY2-F1
#
_cell.length_a   1.000
_cell.length_b   1.000
_cell.length_c   1.000
_cell.angle_alpha   90.00
_cell.angle_beta   90.00
_cell.angle_gamma   90.00
#
_symmetry.space_group_name_H-M   'P 1'
#
loop_
_entity.id
_entity.type
_entity.pdbx_description
1 polymer ?
#
loop_
_entity_poly.entity_id
_entity_poly.type
_entity_poly.pdbx_seq_one_letter_code
_entity_poly.pdbx_strand_id
1 'polypeptide(L)'
;MTAALLFSPVSLDESPTDEECVDAWATMATLARQEARRGLTSDRLASLNDLLPTFVACTQGDGVDRWGPLVSVYFASEDVERVMCLMGHESNGDPTARNSTSGAAGLMQVMPFWASHYGVSYQALFEPALNLEIASWILGKQGWTAWSPYNRGLCR
;
A
#
# COMPACT_ATOMS: atom_id res chain seq x y z
N MET A 1 5.21 -30.02 30.16
CA MET A 1 5.47 -28.57 30.32
C MET A 1 5.07 -27.92 29.02
N THR A 2 3.88 -27.34 28.97
CA THR A 2 3.35 -26.68 27.76
C THR A 2 3.41 -25.19 28.04
N ALA A 3 4.27 -24.47 27.32
CA ALA A 3 4.32 -23.01 27.39
C ALA A 3 3.03 -22.47 26.77
N ALA A 4 2.17 -21.88 27.59
CA ALA A 4 1.06 -21.07 27.11
C ALA A 4 1.68 -19.74 26.64
N LEU A 5 1.66 -19.51 25.33
CA LEU A 5 1.89 -18.19 24.76
C LEU A 5 0.69 -17.33 25.18
N LEU A 6 0.89 -16.54 26.23
CA LEU A 6 -0.05 -15.52 26.64
C LEU A 6 0.04 -14.38 25.61
N PHE A 7 -0.88 -14.39 24.65
CA PHE A 7 -1.21 -13.17 23.93
C PHE A 7 -1.91 -12.24 24.94
N SER A 8 -1.19 -11.21 25.38
CA SER A 8 -1.80 -10.10 26.12
C SER A 8 -2.86 -9.45 25.23
N PRO A 9 -4.06 -9.15 25.74
CA PRO A 9 -5.02 -8.35 25.00
C PRO A 9 -4.40 -6.96 24.79
N VAL A 10 -4.33 -6.53 23.53
CA VAL A 10 -4.00 -5.15 23.15
C VAL A 10 -4.88 -4.20 23.95
N SER A 11 -4.27 -3.31 24.72
CA SER A 11 -4.97 -2.21 25.38
C SER A 11 -5.58 -1.31 24.32
N LEU A 12 -6.91 -1.15 24.34
CA LEU A 12 -7.67 -0.34 23.38
C LEU A 12 -7.41 1.18 23.47
N ASP A 13 -6.43 1.63 24.27
CA ASP A 13 -6.10 3.04 24.51
C ASP A 13 -4.76 3.46 23.88
N GLU A 14 -3.96 2.51 23.38
CA GLU A 14 -2.72 2.82 22.67
C GLU A 14 -2.96 2.71 21.16
N SER A 15 -2.66 3.79 20.42
CA SER A 15 -2.63 3.75 18.97
C SER A 15 -1.59 2.71 18.51
N PRO A 16 -1.88 1.88 17.49
CA PRO A 16 -0.91 0.92 16.98
C PRO A 16 0.40 1.58 16.61
N THR A 17 1.51 0.88 16.84
CA THR A 17 2.84 1.31 16.41
C THR A 17 2.99 1.24 14.88
N ASP A 18 3.97 1.96 14.34
CA ASP A 18 4.28 1.90 12.90
C ASP A 18 4.60 0.47 12.43
N GLU A 19 5.29 -0.32 13.25
CA GLU A 19 5.62 -1.73 12.96
C GLU A 19 4.37 -2.60 12.88
N GLU A 20 3.45 -2.47 13.84
CA GLU A 20 2.16 -3.17 13.81
C GLU A 20 1.31 -2.78 12.60
N CYS A 21 1.40 -1.51 12.17
CA CYS A 21 0.74 -1.05 10.97
C CYS A 21 1.32 -1.65 9.69
N VAL A 22 2.66 -1.75 9.59
CA VAL A 22 3.32 -2.40 8.46
C VAL A 22 2.90 -3.88 8.37
N ASP A 23 2.91 -4.59 9.49
CA ASP A 23 2.53 -6.01 9.55
C ASP A 23 1.05 -6.24 9.18
N ALA A 24 0.16 -5.37 9.66
CA ALA A 24 -1.26 -5.43 9.31
C ALA A 24 -1.45 -5.22 7.79
N TRP A 25 -0.80 -4.21 7.20
CA TRP A 25 -0.87 -3.96 5.75
C TRP A 25 -0.26 -5.08 4.92
N ALA A 26 0.90 -5.60 5.30
CA ALA A 26 1.57 -6.71 4.62
C ALA A 26 0.69 -7.97 4.62
N THR A 27 0.04 -8.25 5.75
CA THR A 27 -0.87 -9.38 5.89
C THR A 27 -2.12 -9.20 5.05
N MET A 28 -2.75 -8.02 5.11
CA MET A 28 -3.93 -7.71 4.29
C MET A 28 -3.65 -7.79 2.79
N ALA A 29 -2.53 -7.21 2.33
CA ALA A 29 -2.11 -7.30 0.93
C ALA A 29 -1.84 -8.75 0.49
N THR A 30 -1.27 -9.57 1.38
CA THR A 30 -1.04 -10.99 1.11
C THR A 30 -2.36 -11.76 1.03
N LEU A 31 -3.29 -11.54 1.95
CA LEU A 31 -4.60 -12.17 1.95
C LEU A 31 -5.38 -11.80 0.67
N ALA A 32 -5.45 -10.52 0.32
CA ALA A 32 -6.13 -10.06 -0.90
C ALA A 32 -5.60 -10.75 -2.17
N ARG A 33 -4.27 -10.88 -2.32
CA ARG A 33 -3.66 -11.62 -3.43
C ARG A 33 -4.04 -13.10 -3.45
N GLN A 34 -4.18 -13.72 -2.28
CA GLN A 34 -4.50 -15.14 -2.17
C GLN A 34 -5.97 -15.45 -2.42
N GLU A 35 -6.87 -14.53 -2.09
CA GLU A 35 -8.31 -14.61 -2.35
C GLU A 35 -8.59 -14.66 -3.86
N ALA A 36 -7.93 -13.77 -4.62
CA ALA A 36 -8.03 -13.74 -6.08
C ALA A 36 -7.63 -15.07 -6.75
N ARG A 37 -6.84 -15.91 -6.08
CA ARG A 37 -6.36 -17.20 -6.63
C ARG A 37 -7.20 -18.40 -6.22
N ARG A 38 -7.83 -18.40 -5.04
CA ARG A 38 -8.39 -19.62 -4.43
C ARG A 38 -9.71 -19.44 -3.66
N GLY A 39 -10.25 -18.21 -3.56
CA GLY A 39 -11.35 -17.89 -2.66
C GLY A 39 -10.92 -17.83 -1.18
N LEU A 40 -11.72 -17.18 -0.32
CA LEU A 40 -11.49 -17.15 1.13
C LEU A 40 -11.90 -18.48 1.77
N THR A 41 -11.06 -18.97 2.68
CA THR A 41 -11.41 -20.04 3.61
C THR A 41 -11.93 -19.46 4.93
N SER A 42 -12.63 -20.25 5.74
CA SER A 42 -13.14 -19.81 7.05
C SER A 42 -12.02 -19.36 7.99
N ASP A 43 -10.86 -20.00 7.95
CA ASP A 43 -9.69 -19.62 8.75
C ASP A 43 -9.15 -18.25 8.34
N ARG A 44 -9.20 -17.90 7.05
CA ARG A 44 -8.80 -16.57 6.57
C ARG A 44 -9.77 -15.48 6.99
N LEU A 45 -11.06 -15.76 7.00
CA LEU A 45 -12.07 -14.83 7.52
C LEU A 45 -11.82 -14.52 9.01
N ALA A 46 -11.40 -15.51 9.79
CA ALA A 46 -11.01 -15.29 11.18
C ALA A 46 -9.76 -14.40 11.29
N SER A 47 -8.71 -14.67 10.51
CA SER A 47 -7.51 -13.81 10.48
C SER A 47 -7.81 -12.37 10.04
N LEU A 48 -8.72 -12.18 9.08
CA LEU A 48 -9.17 -10.84 8.70
C LEU A 48 -9.85 -10.14 9.88
N ASN A 49 -10.81 -10.78 10.54
CA ASN A 49 -11.53 -10.18 11.67
C ASN A 49 -10.61 -9.79 12.83
N ASP A 50 -9.54 -10.55 13.07
CA ASP A 50 -8.57 -10.22 14.12
C ASP A 50 -7.68 -9.02 13.75
N LEU A 51 -7.37 -8.84 12.46
CA LEU A 51 -6.50 -7.76 11.97
C LEU A 51 -7.24 -6.48 11.60
N LEU A 52 -8.56 -6.55 11.38
CA LEU A 52 -9.39 -5.41 10.97
C LEU A 52 -9.28 -4.21 11.92
N PRO A 53 -9.29 -4.35 13.26
CA PRO A 53 -9.17 -3.20 14.17
C PRO A 53 -7.85 -2.45 14.00
N THR A 54 -6.73 -3.19 13.94
CA THR A 54 -5.38 -2.63 13.72
C THR A 54 -5.30 -1.97 12.36
N PHE A 55 -5.76 -2.65 11.31
CA PHE A 55 -5.79 -2.11 9.95
C PHE A 55 -6.58 -0.80 9.87
N VAL A 56 -7.80 -0.76 10.44
CA VAL A 56 -8.63 0.44 10.46
C VAL A 56 -7.89 1.57 11.15
N ALA A 57 -7.34 1.35 12.34
CA ALA A 57 -6.57 2.35 13.09
C ALA A 57 -5.38 2.89 12.27
N CYS A 58 -4.64 2.02 11.58
CA CYS A 58 -3.53 2.40 10.70
C CYS A 58 -3.95 3.16 9.44
N THR A 59 -5.24 3.17 9.09
CA THR A 59 -5.77 3.92 7.93
C THR A 59 -6.39 5.27 8.30
N GLN A 60 -6.41 5.64 9.59
CA GLN A 60 -7.06 6.86 10.10
C GLN A 60 -6.27 8.17 9.88
N GLY A 61 -5.07 8.11 9.28
CA GLY A 61 -4.34 9.32 8.90
C GLY A 61 -5.07 10.11 7.81
N ASP A 62 -4.82 11.43 7.76
CA ASP A 62 -5.35 12.29 6.71
C ASP A 62 -4.40 12.36 5.50
N GLY A 63 -4.98 12.47 4.30
CA GLY A 63 -4.23 12.70 3.07
C GLY A 63 -3.21 11.61 2.75
N VAL A 64 -1.93 12.02 2.62
CA VAL A 64 -0.82 11.14 2.21
C VAL A 64 -0.34 10.27 3.37
N ASP A 65 -0.27 10.81 4.59
CA ASP A 65 0.41 10.20 5.74
C ASP A 65 -0.15 8.82 6.10
N ARG A 66 -1.45 8.58 5.88
CA ARG A 66 -2.10 7.28 6.10
C ARG A 66 -1.50 6.13 5.29
N TRP A 67 -0.77 6.42 4.22
CA TRP A 67 -0.20 5.41 3.35
C TRP A 67 1.22 5.02 3.75
N GLY A 68 1.84 5.72 4.71
CA GLY A 68 3.23 5.47 5.14
C GLY A 68 3.52 3.99 5.45
N PRO A 69 2.73 3.34 6.32
CA PRO A 69 2.91 1.92 6.61
C PRO A 69 2.81 1.02 5.37
N LEU A 70 1.89 1.31 4.44
CA LEU A 70 1.75 0.54 3.20
C LEU A 70 2.91 0.79 2.23
N VAL A 71 3.44 2.02 2.17
CA VAL A 71 4.64 2.33 1.39
C VAL A 71 5.84 1.51 1.89
N SER A 72 6.02 1.41 3.21
CA SER A 72 7.09 0.62 3.83
C SER A 72 7.02 -0.89 3.53
N VAL A 73 5.87 -1.41 3.07
CA VAL A 73 5.76 -2.81 2.61
C VAL A 73 6.50 -3.03 1.28
N TYR A 74 6.57 -2.02 0.40
CA TYR A 74 7.05 -2.16 -0.98
C TYR A 74 8.35 -1.43 -1.30
N PHE A 75 8.76 -0.50 -0.44
CA PHE A 75 9.92 0.36 -0.64
C PHE A 75 10.88 0.26 0.54
N ALA A 76 12.16 0.48 0.28
CA ALA A 76 13.18 0.53 1.33
C ALA A 76 12.92 1.72 2.27
N SER A 77 13.32 1.61 3.52
CA SER A 77 13.10 2.64 4.55
C SER A 77 13.59 4.03 4.13
N GLU A 78 14.73 4.10 3.45
CA GLU A 78 15.37 5.32 2.95
C GLU A 78 14.61 5.98 1.78
N ASP A 79 13.63 5.27 1.20
CA ASP A 79 12.84 5.73 0.07
C ASP A 79 11.40 6.12 0.45
N VAL A 80 10.95 5.78 1.66
CA VAL A 80 9.57 6.01 2.11
C VAL A 80 9.19 7.48 1.98
N GLU A 81 9.99 8.39 2.54
CA GLU A 81 9.72 9.84 2.48
C GLU A 81 9.64 10.35 1.04
N ARG A 82 10.50 9.82 0.15
CA ARG A 82 10.51 10.19 -1.27
C ARG A 82 9.24 9.74 -1.96
N VAL A 83 8.81 8.51 -1.72
CA VAL A 83 7.57 7.95 -2.30
C VAL A 83 6.35 8.72 -1.78
N MET A 84 6.33 9.07 -0.50
CA MET A 84 5.26 9.87 0.09
C MET A 84 5.20 11.28 -0.53
N CYS A 85 6.35 11.93 -0.75
CA CYS A 85 6.43 13.19 -1.49
C CYS A 85 5.87 13.05 -2.92
N LEU A 86 6.25 12.00 -3.64
CA LEU A 86 5.72 11.72 -4.98
C LEU A 86 4.20 11.55 -4.95
N MET A 87 3.69 10.73 -4.04
CA MET A 87 2.25 10.48 -3.88
C MET A 87 1.47 11.78 -3.63
N GLY A 88 2.02 12.69 -2.82
CA GLY A 88 1.43 14.01 -2.60
C GLY A 88 1.27 14.82 -3.89
N HIS A 89 2.26 14.78 -4.77
CA HIS A 89 2.21 15.48 -6.06
C HIS A 89 1.39 14.75 -7.14
N GLU A 90 1.34 13.42 -7.10
CA GLU A 90 0.71 12.60 -8.12
C GLU A 90 -0.81 12.47 -7.88
N SER A 91 -1.23 12.23 -6.64
CA SER A 91 -2.65 11.98 -6.32
C SER A 91 -3.17 12.70 -5.08
N ASN A 92 -2.31 13.38 -4.32
CA ASN A 92 -2.65 13.91 -2.99
C ASN A 92 -3.18 12.81 -2.03
N GLY A 93 -2.68 11.57 -2.20
CA GLY A 93 -3.11 10.42 -1.39
C GLY A 93 -4.47 9.84 -1.78
N ASP A 94 -5.06 10.23 -2.91
CA ASP A 94 -6.33 9.67 -3.41
C ASP A 94 -6.09 8.39 -4.24
N PRO A 95 -6.50 7.21 -3.76
CA PRO A 95 -6.31 5.96 -4.49
C PRO A 95 -7.25 5.82 -5.70
N THR A 96 -8.28 6.67 -5.80
CA THR A 96 -9.22 6.72 -6.93
C THR A 96 -8.84 7.79 -7.96
N ALA A 97 -7.75 8.53 -7.74
CA ALA A 97 -7.30 9.59 -8.61
C ALA A 97 -7.06 9.10 -10.04
N ARG A 98 -7.60 9.83 -11.02
CA ARG A 98 -7.46 9.53 -12.44
C ARG A 98 -7.11 10.78 -13.22
N ASN A 99 -5.99 10.73 -13.95
CA ASN A 99 -5.68 11.73 -14.96
C ASN A 99 -6.56 11.53 -16.21
N SER A 100 -7.35 12.53 -16.57
CA SER A 100 -8.30 12.44 -17.70
C SER A 100 -7.63 12.43 -19.07
N THR A 101 -6.39 12.94 -19.18
CA THR A 101 -5.65 13.03 -20.45
C THR A 101 -4.78 11.81 -20.69
N SER A 102 -3.95 11.43 -19.70
CA SER A 102 -3.01 10.31 -19.83
C SER A 102 -3.60 8.96 -19.43
N GLY A 103 -4.67 8.97 -18.63
CA GLY A 103 -5.24 7.78 -18.02
C GLY A 103 -4.47 7.28 -16.80
N ALA A 104 -3.41 7.96 -16.36
CA ALA A 104 -2.68 7.64 -15.14
C ALA A 104 -3.63 7.47 -13.94
N ALA A 105 -3.38 6.48 -13.08
CA ALA A 105 -4.34 6.05 -12.06
C ALA A 105 -3.71 5.74 -10.71
N GLY A 106 -4.49 5.99 -9.66
CA GLY A 106 -4.20 5.65 -8.28
C GLY A 106 -3.10 6.49 -7.63
N LEU A 107 -2.60 5.99 -6.50
CA LEU A 107 -1.69 6.71 -5.61
C LEU A 107 -0.44 7.25 -6.29
N MET A 108 0.19 6.43 -7.13
CA MET A 108 1.44 6.75 -7.81
C MET A 108 1.24 7.13 -9.28
N GLN A 109 -0.01 7.43 -9.69
CA GLN A 109 -0.39 7.79 -11.06
C GLN A 109 0.24 6.85 -12.10
N VAL A 110 0.05 5.55 -11.89
CA VAL A 110 0.58 4.50 -12.77
C VAL A 110 -0.09 4.60 -14.14
N MET A 111 0.71 4.63 -15.20
CA MET A 111 0.22 4.71 -16.58
C MET A 111 -0.46 3.40 -17.03
N PRO A 112 -1.54 3.44 -17.83
CA PRO A 112 -2.30 2.25 -18.23
C PRO A 112 -1.46 1.16 -18.92
N PHE A 113 -0.43 1.53 -19.69
CA PHE A 113 0.42 0.55 -20.38
C PHE A 113 1.20 -0.32 -19.39
N TRP A 114 1.54 0.20 -18.20
CA TRP A 114 2.19 -0.58 -17.15
C TRP A 114 1.28 -1.65 -16.56
N ALA A 115 -0.04 -1.38 -16.42
CA ALA A 115 -0.99 -2.41 -16.03
C ALA A 115 -0.95 -3.60 -17.01
N SER A 116 -0.94 -3.32 -18.31
CA SER A 116 -0.82 -4.34 -19.35
C SER A 116 0.50 -5.10 -19.27
N HIS A 117 1.63 -4.43 -19.06
CA HIS A 117 2.92 -5.10 -18.89
C HIS A 117 3.01 -5.94 -17.62
N TYR A 118 2.35 -5.50 -16.55
CA TYR A 118 2.28 -6.23 -15.29
C TYR A 118 1.29 -7.40 -15.34
N GLY A 119 0.38 -7.41 -16.34
CA GLY A 119 -0.61 -8.46 -16.52
C GLY A 119 -1.86 -8.28 -15.66
N VAL A 120 -2.23 -7.04 -15.32
CA VAL A 120 -3.44 -6.71 -14.55
C VAL A 120 -4.37 -5.80 -15.33
N SER A 121 -5.64 -5.74 -14.92
CA SER A 121 -6.61 -4.83 -15.53
C SER A 121 -6.34 -3.37 -15.14
N TYR A 122 -6.86 -2.43 -15.93
CA TYR A 122 -6.78 -1.00 -15.59
C TYR A 122 -7.45 -0.68 -14.24
N GLN A 123 -8.59 -1.30 -13.96
CA GLN A 123 -9.33 -1.11 -12.71
C GLN A 123 -8.52 -1.50 -11.48
N ALA A 124 -7.61 -2.48 -11.62
CA ALA A 124 -6.76 -2.91 -10.53
C ALA A 124 -5.77 -1.82 -10.07
N LEU A 125 -5.51 -0.80 -10.92
CA LEU A 125 -4.62 0.32 -10.56
C LEU A 125 -5.21 1.22 -9.46
N PHE A 126 -6.50 1.14 -9.17
CA PHE A 126 -7.12 1.90 -8.08
C PHE A 126 -7.07 1.17 -6.73
N GLU A 127 -6.52 -0.05 -6.69
CA GLU A 127 -6.25 -0.77 -5.44
C GLU A 127 -4.91 -0.27 -4.86
N PRO A 128 -4.89 0.33 -3.66
CA PRO A 128 -3.69 0.97 -3.10
C PRO A 128 -2.45 0.08 -3.05
N ALA A 129 -2.59 -1.16 -2.59
CA ALA A 129 -1.47 -2.06 -2.38
C ALA A 129 -0.85 -2.50 -3.71
N LEU A 130 -1.66 -2.84 -4.70
CA LEU A 130 -1.23 -3.19 -6.05
C LEU A 130 -0.66 -1.98 -6.79
N ASN A 131 -1.21 -0.78 -6.59
CA ASN A 131 -0.66 0.44 -7.18
C ASN A 131 0.79 0.68 -6.70
N LEU A 132 1.02 0.53 -5.39
CA LEU A 132 2.36 0.66 -4.79
C LEU A 132 3.30 -0.49 -5.15
N GLU A 133 2.79 -1.73 -5.26
CA GLU A 133 3.54 -2.87 -5.78
C GLU A 133 4.05 -2.61 -7.21
N ILE A 134 3.17 -2.15 -8.10
CA ILE A 134 3.53 -1.82 -9.48
C ILE A 134 4.48 -0.63 -9.53
N ALA A 135 4.29 0.39 -8.68
CA ALA A 135 5.22 1.51 -8.59
C ALA A 135 6.64 1.06 -8.18
N SER A 136 6.76 0.18 -7.18
CA SER A 136 8.05 -0.42 -6.79
C SER A 136 8.68 -1.22 -7.93
N TRP A 137 7.87 -1.96 -8.70
CA TRP A 137 8.33 -2.66 -9.88
C TRP A 137 8.81 -1.69 -11.00
N ILE A 138 8.09 -0.59 -11.25
CA ILE A 138 8.49 0.46 -12.22
C ILE A 138 9.81 1.10 -11.78
N LEU A 139 9.98 1.39 -10.49
CA LEU A 139 11.22 1.93 -9.94
C LEU A 139 12.41 1.03 -10.28
N GLY A 140 12.27 -0.28 -10.11
CA GLY A 140 13.30 -1.25 -10.51
C GLY A 140 13.60 -1.32 -12.02
N LYS A 141 12.74 -0.75 -12.88
CA LYS A 141 12.90 -0.74 -14.34
C LYS A 141 13.40 0.59 -14.90
N GLN A 142 12.89 1.71 -14.38
CA GLN A 142 13.12 3.04 -14.95
C GLN A 142 13.79 4.01 -13.96
N GLY A 143 13.99 3.59 -12.71
CA GLY A 143 14.44 4.48 -11.66
C GLY A 143 13.42 5.58 -11.35
N TRP A 144 13.85 6.55 -10.55
CA TRP A 144 13.01 7.65 -10.08
C TRP A 144 12.51 8.59 -11.17
N THR A 145 13.19 8.62 -12.33
CA THR A 145 12.83 9.50 -13.45
C THR A 145 11.51 9.12 -14.12
N ALA A 146 10.89 8.00 -13.73
CA ALA A 146 9.54 7.64 -14.13
C ALA A 146 8.48 8.64 -13.63
N TRP A 147 8.75 9.39 -12.55
CA TRP A 147 7.81 10.36 -11.98
C TRP A 147 8.23 11.80 -12.23
N SER A 148 7.29 12.62 -12.72
CA SER A 148 7.56 14.01 -13.08
C SER A 148 7.99 14.92 -11.92
N PRO A 149 7.51 14.76 -10.67
CA PRO A 149 7.97 15.57 -9.54
C PRO A 149 9.46 15.33 -9.22
N TYR A 150 9.94 14.09 -9.35
CA TYR A 150 11.37 13.78 -9.21
C TYR A 150 12.21 14.51 -10.28
N ASN A 151 11.77 14.43 -11.55
CA ASN A 151 12.45 15.11 -12.67
C ASN A 151 12.54 16.62 -12.47
N ARG A 152 11.52 17.22 -11.84
CA ARG A 152 11.46 18.64 -11.49
C ARG A 152 12.25 19.01 -10.22
N GLY A 153 12.84 18.03 -9.54
CA GLY A 153 13.62 18.27 -8.33
C GLY A 153 12.79 18.44 -7.05
N LEU A 154 11.50 18.12 -7.07
CA LEU A 154 10.58 18.35 -5.95
C LEU A 154 10.70 17.25 -4.87
N CYS A 155 11.04 16.03 -5.26
CA CYS A 155 11.14 14.85 -4.36
C CYS A 155 12.47 14.11 -4.58
N ARG A 156 13.60 14.80 -4.48
CA ARG A 156 14.93 14.18 -4.69
C ARG A 156 15.48 13.57 -3.43
#